data_AF-A0A7L3MM70-F1
#
_entry.id   AF-A0A7L3MM70-F1
#
_cell.length_a   1.000
_cell.length_b   1.000
_cell.length_c   1.000
_cell.angle_alpha   90.00
_cell.angle_beta   90.00
_cell.angle_gamma   90.00
#
_symmetry.space_group_name_H-M   'P 1'
#
loop_
_entity.id
_entity.type
_entity.pdbx_description
1 polymer ?
#
loop_
_entity_poly.entity_id
_entity_poly.type
_entity_poly.pdbx_seq_one_letter_code
_entity_poly.pdbx_strand_id
1 'polypeptide(L)'
;GIQSFCKDLLEVADILEKATESVPKEEIKDENPHLKSLYEGLVMTETQIQKVFKKHGLLRLNPVGAKFDPYEHEALFHTPVEGQEPGTIALVSKIGYKLHGRTLRPALVGVVKDA
;
A
#
# COMPACT_ATOMS: atom_id res chain seq x y z
N GLY A 1 -16.09 -16.49 -3.15
CA GLY A 1 -17.08 -15.41 -2.90
C GLY A 1 -16.47 -14.06 -3.21
N ILE A 2 -17.22 -12.94 -3.20
CA ILE A 2 -16.68 -11.62 -3.58
C ILE A 2 -15.41 -11.23 -2.79
N GLN A 3 -15.32 -11.61 -1.50
CA GLN A 3 -14.13 -11.36 -0.69
C GLN A 3 -12.86 -12.06 -1.20
N SER A 4 -12.96 -13.33 -1.62
CA SER A 4 -11.78 -14.06 -2.13
C SER A 4 -11.31 -13.46 -3.44
N PHE A 5 -12.25 -13.14 -4.34
CA PHE A 5 -11.93 -12.44 -5.59
C PHE A 5 -11.26 -11.08 -5.35
N CYS A 6 -11.76 -10.28 -4.38
CA CYS A 6 -11.11 -9.03 -4.02
C CYS A 6 -9.69 -9.26 -3.48
N LYS A 7 -9.45 -10.30 -2.65
CA LYS A 7 -8.10 -10.64 -2.15
C LYS A 7 -7.14 -10.96 -3.29
N ASP A 8 -7.55 -11.78 -4.25
CA ASP A 8 -6.73 -12.14 -5.42
C ASP A 8 -6.40 -10.88 -6.25
N LEU A 9 -7.36 -9.96 -6.40
CA LEU A 9 -7.12 -8.68 -7.07
C LEU A 9 -6.15 -7.76 -6.32
N LEU A 10 -6.06 -7.86 -4.98
CA LEU A 10 -5.07 -7.08 -4.23
C LEU A 10 -3.64 -7.51 -4.58
N GLU A 11 -3.40 -8.80 -4.86
CA GLU A 11 -2.08 -9.27 -5.29
C GLU A 11 -1.70 -8.67 -6.64
N VAL A 12 -2.65 -8.60 -7.58
CA VAL A 12 -2.45 -7.95 -8.88
C VAL A 12 -2.13 -6.46 -8.70
N ALA A 13 -2.87 -5.77 -7.81
CA ALA A 13 -2.62 -4.37 -7.52
C ALA A 13 -1.23 -4.13 -6.89
N ASP A 14 -0.81 -4.99 -5.96
CA ASP A 14 0.52 -4.90 -5.34
C ASP A 14 1.65 -5.12 -6.36
N ILE A 15 1.48 -6.06 -7.29
CA ILE A 15 2.47 -6.30 -8.36
C ILE A 15 2.57 -5.09 -9.28
N LEU A 16 1.45 -4.45 -9.60
CA LEU A 16 1.43 -3.23 -10.41
C LEU A 16 2.13 -2.06 -9.71
N GLU A 17 1.86 -1.85 -8.42
CA GLU A 17 2.52 -0.83 -7.59
C GLU A 17 4.04 -1.09 -7.56
N LYS A 18 4.46 -2.32 -7.28
CA LYS A 18 5.88 -2.72 -7.33
C LYS A 18 6.52 -2.51 -8.70
N ALA A 19 5.81 -2.77 -9.79
CA ALA A 19 6.32 -2.56 -11.15
C ALA A 19 6.63 -1.07 -11.38
N THR A 20 5.74 -0.17 -10.94
CA THR A 20 6.00 1.28 -11.03
C THR A 20 7.11 1.73 -10.09
N GLU A 21 7.23 1.17 -8.89
CA GLU A 21 8.32 1.52 -7.96
C GLU A 21 9.69 1.01 -8.42
N SER A 22 9.74 -0.05 -9.22
CA SER A 22 10.98 -0.68 -9.67
C SER A 22 11.75 0.10 -10.75
N VAL A 23 11.10 1.08 -11.38
CA VAL A 23 11.73 1.92 -12.41
C VAL A 23 12.50 3.05 -11.72
N PRO A 24 13.83 3.15 -11.90
CA PRO A 24 14.59 4.27 -11.35
C PRO A 24 14.07 5.59 -11.92
N LYS A 25 13.78 6.57 -11.06
CA LYS A 25 13.15 7.82 -11.48
C LYS A 25 14.04 8.60 -12.45
N GLU A 26 15.35 8.43 -12.34
CA GLU A 26 16.36 9.05 -13.19
C GLU A 26 16.37 8.47 -14.61
N GLU A 27 15.76 7.31 -14.85
CA GLU A 27 15.62 6.70 -16.18
C GLU A 27 14.32 7.14 -16.90
N ILE A 28 13.39 7.76 -16.16
CA ILE A 28 12.12 8.28 -16.70
C ILE A 28 12.37 9.67 -17.29
N LYS A 29 13.02 9.72 -18.44
CA LYS A 29 13.37 10.96 -19.14
C LYS A 29 12.94 10.95 -20.60
N ASP A 30 12.99 12.13 -21.23
CA ASP A 30 12.57 12.32 -22.62
C ASP A 30 13.51 11.65 -23.63
N GLU A 31 14.75 11.33 -23.24
CA GLU A 31 15.71 10.61 -24.07
C GLU A 31 15.32 9.14 -24.32
N ASN A 32 14.46 8.57 -23.46
CA ASN A 32 13.84 7.26 -23.67
C ASN A 32 12.30 7.38 -23.64
N PRO A 33 11.69 7.92 -24.72
CA PRO A 33 10.26 8.21 -24.75
C PRO A 33 9.40 6.95 -24.64
N HIS A 34 9.91 5.77 -25.05
CA HIS A 34 9.20 4.50 -24.93
C HIS A 34 9.08 4.03 -23.48
N LEU A 35 10.17 4.11 -22.70
CA LEU A 35 10.13 3.80 -21.27
C LEU A 35 9.22 4.76 -20.52
N LYS A 36 9.35 6.07 -20.77
CA LYS A 36 8.50 7.10 -20.17
C LYS A 36 7.01 6.84 -20.45
N SER A 37 6.64 6.61 -21.71
CA SER A 37 5.25 6.35 -22.10
C SER A 37 4.69 5.07 -21.45
N LEU A 38 5.50 4.01 -21.39
CA LEU A 38 5.11 2.76 -20.73
C LEU A 38 4.87 2.97 -19.23
N TYR A 39 5.79 3.66 -18.55
CA TYR A 39 5.68 3.99 -17.14
C TYR A 39 4.41 4.80 -16.86
N GLU A 40 4.16 5.86 -17.63
CA GLU A 40 2.95 6.69 -17.52
C GLU A 40 1.68 5.85 -17.71
N GLY A 41 1.67 4.94 -18.69
CA GLY A 41 0.56 4.00 -18.90
C GLY A 41 0.30 3.06 -17.71
N LEU A 42 1.36 2.57 -17.06
CA LEU A 42 1.24 1.76 -15.84
C LEU A 42 0.71 2.59 -14.66
N VAL A 43 1.19 3.81 -14.47
CA VAL A 43 0.69 4.74 -13.43
C VAL A 43 -0.79 5.09 -13.64
N MET A 44 -1.19 5.30 -14.89
CA MET A 44 -2.60 5.51 -15.24
C MET A 44 -3.45 4.29 -14.91
N THR A 45 -2.94 3.09 -15.19
CA THR A 45 -3.61 1.82 -14.88
C THR A 45 -3.75 1.62 -13.37
N GLU A 46 -2.70 1.90 -12.60
CA GLU A 46 -2.74 1.83 -11.13
C GLU A 46 -3.78 2.84 -10.57
N THR A 47 -3.78 4.06 -11.09
CA THR A 47 -4.76 5.06 -10.70
C THR A 47 -6.19 4.59 -10.99
N GLN A 48 -6.41 3.95 -12.14
CA GLN A 48 -7.72 3.47 -12.53
C GLN A 48 -8.20 2.30 -11.66
N ILE A 49 -7.32 1.32 -11.35
CA ILE A 49 -7.71 0.20 -10.47
C ILE A 49 -8.07 0.69 -9.06
N GLN A 50 -7.33 1.66 -8.51
CA GLN A 50 -7.64 2.24 -7.21
C GLN A 50 -8.98 3.00 -7.21
N LYS A 51 -9.32 3.70 -8.30
CA LYS A 51 -10.65 4.32 -8.46
C LYS A 51 -11.77 3.27 -8.46
N VAL A 52 -11.58 2.16 -9.15
CA VAL A 52 -12.55 1.05 -9.19
C VAL A 52 -12.69 0.43 -7.80
N PHE A 53 -11.59 0.13 -7.11
CA PHE A 53 -11.60 -0.39 -5.75
C PHE A 53 -12.42 0.51 -4.82
N LYS A 54 -12.11 1.81 -4.78
CA LYS A 54 -12.83 2.79 -3.97
C LYS A 54 -14.33 2.83 -4.31
N LYS A 55 -14.69 2.84 -5.60
CA LYS A 55 -16.09 2.83 -6.07
C LYS A 55 -16.87 1.63 -5.54
N HIS A 56 -16.22 0.48 -5.41
CA HIS A 56 -16.82 -0.76 -4.91
C HIS A 56 -16.55 -1.01 -3.42
N GLY A 57 -16.13 0.01 -2.66
CA GLY A 57 -15.97 -0.07 -1.21
C GLY A 57 -14.74 -0.83 -0.73
N LEU A 58 -13.77 -1.07 -1.62
CA LEU A 58 -12.45 -1.60 -1.30
C LEU A 58 -11.50 -0.42 -1.07
N LEU A 59 -11.13 -0.19 0.19
CA LEU A 59 -10.39 1.01 0.63
C LEU A 59 -8.99 0.63 1.12
N ARG A 60 -7.95 1.35 0.67
CA ARG A 60 -6.55 1.22 1.14
C ARG A 60 -6.46 1.63 2.61
N LEU A 61 -5.64 0.89 3.38
CA LEU A 61 -5.19 1.20 4.73
C LEU A 61 -3.69 1.50 4.69
N ASN A 62 -3.34 2.78 4.83
CA ASN A 62 -1.95 3.24 4.94
C ASN A 62 -1.75 4.04 6.24
N PRO A 63 -1.68 3.35 7.39
CA PRO A 63 -1.82 3.95 8.72
C PRO A 63 -0.53 4.56 9.31
N VAL A 64 0.41 5.07 8.50
CA VAL A 64 1.63 5.71 9.04
C VAL A 64 1.27 6.84 10.01
N GLY A 65 1.85 6.82 11.21
CA GLY A 65 1.58 7.78 12.28
C GLY A 65 0.30 7.54 13.07
N ALA A 66 -0.55 6.58 12.68
CA ALA A 66 -1.72 6.20 13.47
C ALA A 66 -1.33 5.26 14.63
N LYS A 67 -2.22 5.11 15.62
CA LYS A 67 -2.05 4.09 16.67
C LYS A 67 -2.24 2.69 16.08
N PHE A 68 -1.43 1.75 16.56
CA PHE A 68 -1.58 0.35 16.22
C PHE A 68 -2.96 -0.18 16.64
N ASP A 69 -3.55 -1.00 15.78
CA ASP A 69 -4.88 -1.60 15.97
C ASP A 69 -4.80 -3.04 15.45
N PRO A 70 -4.88 -4.06 16.32
CA PRO A 70 -4.76 -5.46 15.90
C PRO A 70 -5.91 -5.94 15.00
N TYR A 71 -7.02 -5.19 14.87
CA TYR A 71 -8.10 -5.53 13.94
C TYR A 71 -7.82 -5.08 12.49
N GLU A 72 -6.93 -4.11 12.31
CA GLU A 72 -6.61 -3.52 11.00
C GLU A 72 -5.15 -3.70 10.60
N HIS A 73 -4.28 -4.02 11.56
CA HIS A 73 -2.84 -4.02 11.42
C HIS A 73 -2.21 -5.32 11.95
N GLU A 74 -1.16 -5.76 11.28
CA GLU A 74 -0.32 -6.88 11.70
C GLU A 74 1.12 -6.36 11.86
N ALA A 75 1.61 -6.38 13.10
CA ALA A 75 2.94 -5.87 13.42
C ALA A 75 4.01 -6.90 13.01
N LEU A 76 4.87 -6.53 12.05
CA LEU A 76 6.00 -7.36 11.63
C LEU A 76 7.20 -7.23 12.57
N PHE A 77 7.42 -6.03 13.10
CA PHE A 77 8.54 -5.73 13.98
C PHE A 77 8.28 -4.47 14.81
N HIS A 78 9.11 -4.29 15.82
CA HIS A 78 9.12 -3.11 16.67
C HIS A 78 10.46 -2.39 16.54
N THR A 79 10.44 -1.07 16.37
CA THR A 79 11.67 -0.26 16.23
C THR A 79 11.59 0.99 17.11
N PRO A 80 12.69 1.42 17.75
CA PRO A 80 12.71 2.73 18.38
C PRO A 80 12.74 3.80 17.28
N VAL A 81 11.94 4.85 17.44
CA VAL A 81 11.95 6.02 16.56
C VAL A 81 11.94 7.26 17.43
N GLU A 82 13.03 8.02 17.37
CA GLU A 82 13.19 9.22 18.18
C GLU A 82 12.10 10.24 17.85
N GLY A 83 11.47 10.79 18.88
CA GLY A 83 10.39 11.78 18.73
C GLY A 83 9.01 11.22 18.34
N GLN A 84 8.83 9.89 18.24
CA GLN A 84 7.51 9.28 18.02
C GLN A 84 6.96 8.58 19.26
N GLU A 85 5.63 8.59 19.39
CA GLU A 85 4.92 7.96 20.52
C GLU A 85 4.97 6.42 20.40
N PRO A 86 5.32 5.68 21.46
CA PRO A 86 5.22 4.22 21.51
C PRO A 86 3.82 3.71 21.13
N GLY A 87 3.76 2.61 20.39
CA GLY A 87 2.50 2.04 19.90
C GLY A 87 1.92 2.74 18.66
N THR A 88 2.62 3.73 18.09
CA THR A 88 2.29 4.29 16.78
C THR A 88 2.93 3.51 15.65
N ILE A 89 2.37 3.60 14.46
CA ILE A 89 2.88 2.93 13.26
C ILE A 89 3.99 3.77 12.66
N ALA A 90 5.22 3.26 12.76
CA ALA A 90 6.41 3.91 12.22
C ALA A 90 6.46 3.83 10.69
N LEU A 91 6.10 2.67 10.14
CA LEU A 91 6.10 2.43 8.70
C LEU A 91 5.08 1.36 8.32
N VAL A 92 4.66 1.41 7.06
CA VAL A 92 3.79 0.40 6.46
C VAL A 92 4.62 -0.35 5.42
N SER A 93 4.92 -1.62 5.71
CA SER A 93 5.66 -2.50 4.80
C SER A 93 4.75 -3.07 3.71
N LYS A 94 3.45 -3.24 4.00
CA LYS A 94 2.45 -3.65 3.02
C LYS A 94 1.12 -2.99 3.33
N ILE A 95 0.55 -2.35 2.32
CA ILE A 95 -0.75 -1.67 2.43
C ILE A 95 -1.86 -2.67 2.74
N GLY A 96 -2.68 -2.34 3.75
CA GLY A 96 -3.88 -3.09 4.10
C GLY A 96 -5.08 -2.68 3.24
N TYR A 97 -6.17 -3.43 3.32
CA TYR A 97 -7.41 -3.09 2.63
C TYR A 97 -8.65 -3.50 3.43
N LYS A 98 -9.69 -2.67 3.37
CA LYS A 98 -11.03 -2.96 3.91
C LYS A 98 -12.04 -3.08 2.78
N LEU A 99 -12.91 -4.08 2.84
CA LEU A 99 -14.07 -4.21 1.96
C LEU A 99 -15.33 -3.88 2.76
N HIS A 100 -16.02 -2.80 2.39
CA HIS A 100 -17.24 -2.33 3.07
C HIS A 100 -17.09 -2.22 4.59
N GLY A 101 -15.96 -1.67 5.04
CA GLY A 101 -15.69 -1.46 6.47
C GLY A 101 -15.13 -2.68 7.21
N ARG A 102 -15.08 -3.86 6.60
CA ARG A 102 -14.44 -5.05 7.19
C ARG A 102 -13.02 -5.22 6.66
N THR A 103 -12.06 -5.43 7.55
CA THR A 103 -10.67 -5.75 7.19
C THR A 103 -10.65 -6.99 6.29
N LEU A 104 -10.18 -6.80 5.06
CA LEU A 104 -9.99 -7.87 4.08
C LEU A 104 -8.57 -8.40 4.15
N ARG A 105 -7.60 -7.48 4.25
CA ARG A 105 -6.17 -7.74 4.45
C ARG A 105 -5.63 -6.71 5.44
N PRO A 106 -5.00 -7.12 6.56
CA PRO A 106 -4.39 -6.16 7.47
C PRO A 106 -3.22 -5.44 6.79
N ALA A 107 -2.93 -4.21 7.23
CA ALA A 107 -1.67 -3.57 6.84
C ALA A 107 -0.53 -4.22 7.62
N LEU A 108 0.56 -4.58 6.94
CA LEU A 108 1.75 -5.08 7.60
C LEU A 108 2.62 -3.90 8.00
N VAL A 109 2.87 -3.74 9.29
CA VAL A 109 3.42 -2.50 9.86
C VAL A 109 4.62 -2.74 10.77
N GLY A 110 5.50 -1.74 10.84
CA GLY A 110 6.47 -1.59 11.93
C GLY A 110 5.89 -0.66 12.99
N VAL A 111 5.95 -1.06 14.26
CA VAL A 111 5.39 -0.31 15.39
C VAL A 111 6.52 0.32 16.21
N VAL A 112 6.34 1.58 16.63
CA VAL A 112 7.27 2.26 17.53
C VAL A 112 7.23 1.57 18.89
N LYS A 113 8.39 1.16 19.40
CA LYS A 113 8.54 0.74 20.80
C LYS A 113 9.22 1.82 21.62
N ASP A 114 9.08 1.73 22.94
CA ASP A 114 9.88 2.50 23.88
C ASP A 114 11.38 2.34 23.55
N ALA A 115 12.11 3.46 23.68
CA ALA A 115 13.55 3.51 23.45
C ALA A 115 14.33 2.71 24.51
#